data_AF-A0A5B7XYZ4-F1
#
_entry.id   AF-A0A5B7XYZ4-F1
#
_cell.length_a   1.000
_cell.length_b   1.000
_cell.length_c   1.000
_cell.angle_alpha   90.00
_cell.angle_beta   90.00
_cell.angle_gamma   90.00
#
_symmetry.space_group_name_H-M   'P 1'
#
loop_
_entity.id
_entity.type
_entity.pdbx_description
1 polymer ?
#
loop_
_entity_poly.entity_id
_entity_poly.type
_entity_poly.pdbx_seq_one_letter_code
_entity_poly.pdbx_strand_id
1 'polypeptide(L)' 'MNNKTLKLAQLLHEATVALDGTLVQLDYLQELVNKTKLTDKQRQAVNQQIHRLKVNNTGVKNSLAIMPKLGHVE' A
#
# COMPACT_ATOMS: atom_id res chain seq x y z
N MET A 1 20.15 20.27 5.74
CA MET A 1 19.44 19.01 6.08
C MET A 1 20.47 18.01 6.59
N ASN A 2 20.32 17.43 7.78
CA ASN A 2 21.35 16.54 8.34
C ASN A 2 21.30 15.14 7.67
N ASN A 3 22.38 14.37 7.77
CA ASN A 3 22.48 13.02 7.17
C ASN A 3 21.38 12.05 7.64
N LYS A 4 20.82 12.24 8.85
CA LYS A 4 19.73 11.40 9.36
C LYS A 4 18.40 11.75 8.66
N THR A 5 18.12 13.04 8.46
CA THR A 5 16.92 13.50 7.73
C THR A 5 16.95 13.05 6.26
N LEU A 6 18.11 13.10 5.61
CA LEU A 6 18.25 12.60 4.23
C LEU A 6 17.98 11.08 4.13
N LYS A 7 18.56 10.30 5.05
CA LYS A 7 18.32 8.85 5.12
C LYS A 7 16.85 8.53 5.40
N LEU A 8 16.20 9.27 6.30
CA LEU A 8 14.78 9.09 6.58
C LEU A 8 13.92 9.41 5.35
N ALA A 9 14.20 10.52 4.65
CA ALA A 9 13.47 10.88 3.44
C ALA A 9 13.58 9.80 2.36
N GLN A 10 14.78 9.22 2.19
CA GLN A 10 15.00 8.12 1.27
C GLN A 10 14.22 6.86 1.66
N LEU A 11 14.26 6.46 2.94
CA LEU A 11 13.49 5.30 3.43
C LEU A 11 11.97 5.50 3.25
N LEU A 12 11.45 6.70 3.51
CA LEU A 12 10.04 7.03 3.29
C LEU A 12 9.67 6.98 1.81
N HIS A 13 10.56 7.42 0.93
CA HIS A 13 10.36 7.31 -0.51
C HIS A 13 10.31 5.85 -0.98
N GLU A 14 11.29 5.04 -0.58
CA GLU A 14 11.35 3.60 -0.91
C GLU A 14 10.11 2.86 -0.40
N ALA A 15 9.67 3.14 0.83
CA ALA A 15 8.43 2.60 1.39
C ALA A 15 7.19 3.02 0.57
N THR A 16 7.11 4.29 0.15
CA THR A 16 5.99 4.78 -0.67
C THR A 16 5.95 4.07 -2.03
N VAL A 17 7.10 3.91 -2.69
CA VAL A 17 7.21 3.20 -3.97
C VAL A 17 6.78 1.73 -3.82
N ALA A 18 7.22 1.06 -2.76
CA ALA A 18 6.84 -0.33 -2.50
C ALA A 18 5.33 -0.50 -2.24
N LEU A 19 4.72 0.42 -1.49
CA LEU A 19 3.27 0.44 -1.25
C LEU A 19 2.50 0.67 -2.55
N ASP A 20 2.98 1.52 -3.45
CA ASP A 20 2.36 1.74 -4.75
C ASP A 20 2.45 0.52 -5.67
N GLY A 21 3.62 -0.12 -5.72
CA GLY A 21 3.79 -1.39 -6.42
C GLY A 21 2.84 -2.47 -5.90
N THR A 22 2.64 -2.53 -4.58
CA THR A 22 1.72 -3.49 -3.93
C THR A 22 0.26 -3.25 -4.34
N LEU A 23 -0.20 -1.99 -4.46
CA LEU A 23 -1.56 -1.71 -4.93
C LEU A 23 -1.79 -2.21 -6.36
N VAL A 24 -0.83 -1.97 -7.25
CA VAL A 24 -0.88 -2.44 -8.65
C VAL A 24 -0.94 -3.98 -8.70
N GLN A 25 -0.14 -4.66 -7.87
CA GLN A 25 -0.17 -6.12 -7.79
C GLN A 25 -1.51 -6.66 -7.26
N LEU A 26 -2.12 -5.97 -6.29
CA LEU A 26 -3.44 -6.34 -5.77
C LEU A 26 -4.56 -6.14 -6.81
N ASP A 27 -4.47 -5.09 -7.63
CA ASP A 27 -5.39 -4.89 -8.76
C ASP A 27 -5.27 -6.01 -9.79
N TYR A 28 -4.04 -6.37 -10.16
CA TYR A 28 -3.79 -7.50 -11.06
C TYR A 28 -4.27 -8.83 -10.47
N LEU A 29 -4.06 -9.07 -9.17
CA LEU A 29 -4.56 -10.26 -8.50
C LEU A 29 -6.09 -10.33 -8.54
N GLN A 30 -6.79 -9.21 -8.37
CA GLN A 30 -8.23 -9.14 -8.49
C GLN A 30 -8.71 -9.49 -9.91
N GLU A 31 -7.98 -9.05 -10.94
CA GLU A 31 -8.25 -9.43 -12.33
C GLU A 31 -8.07 -10.95 -12.55
N LEU A 32 -7.00 -11.54 -12.00
CA LEU A 32 -6.76 -12.98 -12.08
C LEU A 32 -7.83 -13.79 -11.35
N VAL A 33 -8.25 -13.35 -10.16
CA VAL A 33 -9.37 -13.93 -9.41
C VAL A 33 -10.65 -13.89 -10.24
N ASN A 34 -10.87 -12.81 -10.99
CA ASN A 34 -12.03 -12.68 -11.86
C ASN A 34 -12.01 -13.66 -13.05
N LYS A 35 -10.82 -13.97 -13.59
CA LYS A 35 -10.64 -14.89 -14.72
C LYS A 35 -10.52 -16.36 -14.29
N THR A 36 -10.29 -16.63 -13.01
CA THR A 36 -10.13 -17.99 -12.50
C THR A 36 -11.48 -18.63 -12.17
N LYS A 37 -11.59 -19.94 -12.39
CA LYS A 37 -12.81 -20.71 -12.11
C LYS A 37 -12.93 -20.98 -10.61
N LEU A 38 -13.47 -20.00 -9.89
CA LEU A 38 -13.81 -20.06 -8.47
C LEU A 38 -15.33 -20.09 -8.30
N THR A 39 -15.82 -20.77 -7.25
CA THR A 39 -17.20 -20.59 -6.80
C THR A 39 -17.42 -19.14 -6.35
N ASP A 40 -18.66 -18.66 -6.36
CA ASP A 40 -18.98 -17.29 -5.96
C ASP A 40 -18.54 -16.99 -4.53
N LYS A 41 -18.70 -17.95 -3.61
CA LYS A 41 -18.26 -17.83 -2.22
C LYS A 41 -16.74 -17.69 -2.11
N GLN A 42 -15.98 -18.48 -2.86
CA GLN A 42 -14.51 -18.38 -2.88
C GLN A 42 -14.05 -17.05 -3.47
N ARG A 43 -14.63 -16.65 -4.61
CA ARG A 43 -14.35 -15.38 -5.28
C ARG A 43 -14.61 -14.20 -4.36
N GLN A 44 -15.77 -14.19 -3.69
CA GLN A 44 -16.13 -13.15 -2.72
C GLN A 44 -15.14 -13.09 -1.56
N ALA A 45 -14.78 -14.24 -0.98
CA ALA A 45 -13.83 -14.29 0.14
C ALA A 45 -12.45 -13.73 -0.26
N VAL A 46 -11.94 -14.09 -1.43
CA VAL A 46 -10.64 -13.57 -1.93
C VAL A 46 -10.74 -12.08 -2.25
N ASN A 47 -11.79 -11.62 -2.92
CA ASN A 47 -12.00 -10.21 -3.21
C ASN A 47 -12.11 -9.35 -1.94
N GLN A 48 -12.74 -9.87 -0.88
CA GLN A 48 -12.76 -9.19 0.41
C GLN A 48 -11.38 -9.10 1.05
N GLN A 49 -10.54 -10.13 0.93
CA GLN A 49 -9.16 -10.06 1.41
C GLN A 49 -8.34 -9.03 0.62
N ILE A 50 -8.45 -9.03 -0.71
CA ILE A 50 -7.79 -8.04 -1.57
C ILE A 50 -8.22 -6.62 -1.18
N HIS A 51 -9.52 -6.40 -0.99
CA HIS A 51 -10.05 -5.10 -0.56
C HIS A 51 -9.44 -4.65 0.78
N ARG A 52 -9.39 -5.53 1.80
CA ARG A 52 -8.76 -5.22 3.09
C ARG A 52 -7.28 -4.86 2.95
N LEU A 53 -6.54 -5.61 2.13
CA LEU A 53 -5.13 -5.33 1.86
C LEU A 53 -4.95 -3.96 1.19
N LYS A 54 -5.78 -3.62 0.20
CA LYS A 54 -5.76 -2.31 -0.45
C LYS A 54 -6.03 -1.18 0.55
N VAL A 55 -7.07 -1.30 1.38
CA VAL A 55 -7.43 -0.30 2.40
C VAL A 55 -6.27 -0.11 3.39
N ASN A 56 -5.71 -1.19 3.92
CA ASN A 56 -4.58 -1.11 4.86
C ASN A 56 -3.35 -0.46 4.20
N ASN A 57 -3.00 -0.87 2.98
CA ASN A 57 -1.86 -0.35 2.24
C ASN A 57 -2.01 1.16 1.96
N THR A 58 -3.19 1.60 1.52
CA THR A 58 -3.51 3.03 1.34
C THR A 58 -3.44 3.80 2.66
N GLY A 59 -3.95 3.22 3.76
CA GLY A 59 -3.87 3.83 5.08
C GLY A 59 -2.43 4.08 5.55
N VAL A 60 -1.54 3.10 5.36
CA VAL A 60 -0.11 3.25 5.66
C VAL A 60 0.52 4.31 4.75
N LYS A 61 0.27 4.26 3.44
CA LYS A 61 0.79 5.25 2.49
C LYS A 61 0.41 6.69 2.89
N ASN A 62 -0.85 6.90 3.26
CA ASN A 62 -1.33 8.20 3.71
C ASN A 62 -0.65 8.66 5.01
N SER A 63 -0.37 7.72 5.92
CA SER A 63 0.34 7.99 7.18
C SER A 63 1.80 8.40 6.91
N LEU A 64 2.48 7.74 5.97
CA LEU A 64 3.86 8.11 5.58
C LEU A 64 3.92 9.49 4.92
N ALA A 65 2.91 9.87 4.14
CA ALA A 65 2.86 11.18 3.47
C ALA A 65 2.74 12.37 4.44
N ILE A 66 2.20 12.16 5.64
CA ILE A 66 2.06 13.20 6.67
C ILE A 66 3.23 13.26 7.66
N MET A 67 4.04 12.20 7.77
CA MET A 67 5.21 12.15 8.68
C MET A 67 6.21 13.31 8.49
N PRO A 68 6.55 13.75 7.25
CA PRO A 68 7.44 14.90 7.05
C PRO A 68 6.89 16.21 7.62
N LYS A 69 5.56 16.33 7.76
CA LYS A 69 4.88 17.52 8.31
C LYS A 69 4.86 17.52 9.84
N LEU A 70 4.86 16.35 10.47
CA LEU A 70 4.91 16.21 11.93
C LEU A 70 6.31 16.49 12.50
N GLY A 71 7.36 16.25 11.73
CA GLY A 71 8.75 16.56 12.12
C GLY A 71 9.17 18.03 11.96
N HIS A 72 8.26 18.92 11.54
CA HIS A 72 8.45 20.37 11.49
C HIS A 72 7.62 21.09 12.56
N VAL A 73 7.00 20.35 13.48
CA VAL A 73 6.34 20.90 14.68
C VAL A 73 7.38 20.95 15.80
N GLU A 74 8.43 21.76 15.60
CA GLU A 74 9.32 22.29 16.64
C GLU A 74 9.64 23.75 16.29
#